data_AF-A0A0P0Z4D4-F1
#
_entry.id   AF-A0A0P0Z4D4-F1
#
_cell.length_a   1.000
_cell.length_b   1.000
_cell.length_c   1.000
_cell.angle_alpha   90.00
_cell.angle_beta   90.00
_cell.angle_gamma   90.00
#
_symmetry.space_group_name_H-M   'P 1'
#
loop_
_entity.id
_entity.type
_entity.pdbx_description
1 polymer ?
#
loop_
_entity_poly.entity_id
_entity_poly.type
_entity_poly.pdbx_seq_one_letter_code
_entity_poly.pdbx_strand_id
1 'polypeptide(L)'
;MTDMLDSAYAACRAVVTSASADRSVALAFAPPAAQAGLAALNAFDLETAQIRSRVSQPLPGEIRLQWWRDVLAAGAAGGEGAPLAQALIDTVTRHDLPGEVLQRFLDARIFDLYNDPMPSRTEFEAYAGETRSTLIMLSAMVLVGRDARSLADAAGHAGVAWLATDLLRDERRHRALGQVFVPGDILAVAGTDAAAFLRGEGQLEPARLALCAYARQHLAAVRSQLAAVPRAARPAFLPVFACAPTLDAVEGARGAIGAAERPIGPFRRTWLYWRAMRS
;
A
#
# COMPACT_ATOMS: atom_id res chain seq x y z
N MET A 1 23.54 17.74 11.85
CA MET A 1 23.05 16.42 11.40
C MET A 1 21.59 16.22 11.75
N THR A 2 21.16 16.52 12.99
CA THR A 2 19.75 16.51 13.42
C THR A 2 18.84 17.38 12.55
N ASP A 3 19.20 18.64 12.28
CA ASP A 3 18.39 19.54 11.43
C ASP A 3 18.16 19.03 10.00
N MET A 4 19.15 18.33 9.42
CA MET A 4 19.02 17.74 8.08
C MET A 4 18.07 16.54 8.10
N LEU A 5 18.16 15.72 9.13
CA LEU A 5 17.30 14.55 9.31
C LEU A 5 15.85 14.95 9.62
N ASP A 6 15.64 16.00 10.42
CA ASP A 6 14.30 16.54 10.70
C ASP A 6 13.66 17.10 9.42
N SER A 7 14.43 17.80 8.59
CA SER A 7 14.00 18.25 7.26
C SER A 7 13.65 17.07 6.34
N ALA A 8 14.45 16.01 6.35
CA ALA A 8 14.18 14.78 5.61
C ALA A 8 12.85 14.11 6.02
N TYR A 9 12.59 13.99 7.32
CA TYR A 9 11.32 13.48 7.83
C TYR A 9 10.13 14.39 7.50
N ALA A 10 10.34 15.71 7.54
CA ALA A 10 9.32 16.68 7.11
C ALA A 10 8.98 16.51 5.62
N ALA A 11 9.98 16.27 4.76
CA ALA A 11 9.78 15.98 3.35
C ALA A 11 8.97 14.68 3.15
N CYS A 12 9.28 13.60 3.88
CA CYS A 12 8.47 12.37 3.85
C CYS A 12 7.02 12.63 4.24
N ARG A 13 6.78 13.39 5.32
CA ARG A 13 5.42 13.74 5.77
C ARG A 13 4.66 14.57 4.73
N ALA A 14 5.34 15.47 4.04
CA ALA A 14 4.76 16.27 2.96
C ALA A 14 4.32 15.38 1.79
N VAL A 15 5.14 14.41 1.37
CA VAL A 15 4.79 13.40 0.35
C VAL A 15 3.57 12.59 0.75
N VAL A 16 3.52 12.09 2.00
CA VAL A 16 2.35 11.33 2.47
C VAL A 16 1.09 12.19 2.47
N THR A 17 1.20 13.45 2.90
CA THR A 17 0.06 14.37 3.00
C THR A 17 -0.49 14.75 1.63
N SER A 18 0.36 14.97 0.63
CA SER A 18 -0.08 15.30 -0.73
C SER A 18 -0.66 14.09 -1.47
N ALA A 19 -0.11 12.89 -1.25
CA ALA A 19 -0.47 11.71 -2.03
C ALA A 19 -1.60 10.87 -1.41
N SER A 20 -1.78 10.87 -0.08
CA SER A 20 -2.76 10.01 0.57
C SER A 20 -3.34 10.60 1.86
N ALA A 21 -4.57 11.08 1.77
CA ALA A 21 -5.32 11.54 2.94
C ALA A 21 -5.58 10.41 3.95
N ASP A 22 -5.75 9.16 3.48
CA ASP A 22 -5.94 7.98 4.34
C ASP A 22 -4.69 7.76 5.21
N ARG A 23 -3.50 7.74 4.60
CA ARG A 23 -2.24 7.56 5.33
C ARG A 23 -1.87 8.76 6.19
N SER A 24 -2.10 9.98 5.70
CA SER A 24 -1.83 11.22 6.45
C SER A 24 -2.63 11.28 7.75
N VAL A 25 -3.93 10.97 7.71
CA VAL A 25 -4.75 10.92 8.93
C VAL A 25 -4.32 9.77 9.84
N ALA A 26 -3.99 8.59 9.29
CA ALA A 26 -3.52 7.46 10.09
C ALA A 26 -2.22 7.77 10.87
N LEU A 27 -1.28 8.51 10.27
CA LEU A 27 -0.04 8.95 10.94
C LEU A 27 -0.33 9.75 12.22
N ALA A 28 -1.37 10.58 12.23
CA ALA A 28 -1.72 11.40 13.40
C ALA A 28 -2.21 10.58 14.61
N PHE A 29 -2.64 9.32 14.40
CA PHE A 29 -3.01 8.41 15.49
C PHE A 29 -1.82 7.65 16.08
N ALA A 30 -0.64 7.69 15.44
CA ALA A 30 0.55 7.06 15.96
C ALA A 30 1.22 7.91 17.06
N PRO A 31 1.91 7.29 18.04
CA PRO A 31 2.69 8.02 19.04
C PRO A 31 3.68 8.98 18.39
N PRO A 32 3.92 10.19 18.93
CA PRO A 32 4.78 11.20 18.32
C PRO A 32 6.17 10.67 17.92
N ALA A 33 6.77 9.82 18.76
CA ALA A 33 8.08 9.20 18.52
C ALA A 33 8.12 8.26 17.30
N ALA A 34 6.98 7.67 16.90
CA ALA A 34 6.89 6.74 15.78
C ALA A 34 6.50 7.44 14.46
N GLN A 35 5.90 8.63 14.51
CA GLN A 35 5.33 9.28 13.32
C GLN A 35 6.35 9.55 12.22
N ALA A 36 7.59 9.91 12.59
CA ALA A 36 8.67 10.17 11.65
C ALA A 36 9.01 8.90 10.85
N GLY A 37 9.26 7.78 11.53
CA GLY A 37 9.57 6.50 10.88
C GLY A 37 8.42 5.98 10.02
N LEU A 38 7.18 6.10 10.51
CA LEU A 38 6.00 5.74 9.72
C LEU A 38 5.84 6.61 8.48
N ALA A 39 6.11 7.91 8.57
CA ALA A 39 6.08 8.80 7.41
C ALA A 39 7.14 8.41 6.37
N ALA A 40 8.36 8.04 6.80
CA ALA A 40 9.41 7.58 5.91
C ALA A 40 9.04 6.30 5.16
N LEU A 41 8.53 5.28 5.87
CA LEU A 41 8.07 4.03 5.25
C LEU A 41 6.93 4.26 4.24
N ASN A 42 5.94 5.09 4.60
CA ASN A 42 4.83 5.41 3.71
C ASN A 42 5.28 6.23 2.50
N ALA A 43 6.22 7.16 2.66
CA ALA A 43 6.78 7.94 1.56
C ALA A 43 7.59 7.05 0.59
N PHE A 44 8.37 6.10 1.11
CA PHE A 44 9.09 5.12 0.29
C PHE A 44 8.14 4.29 -0.59
N ASP A 45 7.06 3.74 -0.02
CA ASP A 45 6.05 3.01 -0.80
C ASP A 45 5.39 3.91 -1.86
N LEU A 46 5.09 5.17 -1.52
CA LEU A 46 4.49 6.12 -2.47
C LEU A 46 5.44 6.50 -3.61
N GLU A 47 6.72 6.69 -3.34
CA GLU A 47 7.70 7.01 -4.39
C GLU A 47 7.94 5.82 -5.31
N THR A 48 8.12 4.63 -4.76
CA THR A 48 8.34 3.41 -5.56
C THR A 48 7.12 3.06 -6.41
N ALA A 49 5.91 3.16 -5.87
CA ALA A 49 4.67 2.94 -6.63
C ALA A 49 4.46 3.94 -7.78
N GLN A 50 5.02 5.15 -7.68
CA GLN A 50 4.89 6.17 -8.71
C GLN A 50 5.89 5.99 -9.86
N ILE A 51 6.94 5.17 -9.72
CA ILE A 51 7.97 5.01 -10.74
C ILE A 51 7.36 4.69 -12.10
N ARG A 52 6.42 3.75 -12.16
CA ARG A 52 5.77 3.35 -13.42
C ARG A 52 5.04 4.50 -14.13
N SER A 53 4.46 5.43 -13.38
CA SER A 53 3.76 6.60 -13.96
C SER A 53 4.70 7.66 -14.51
N ARG A 54 5.99 7.63 -14.12
CA ARG A 54 7.02 8.60 -14.53
C ARG A 54 7.92 8.09 -15.66
N VAL A 55 7.72 6.85 -16.10
CA VAL A 55 8.52 6.21 -17.16
C VAL A 55 7.62 5.52 -18.19
N SER A 56 8.04 5.58 -19.46
CA SER A 56 7.31 4.95 -20.57
C SER A 56 7.86 3.57 -20.96
N GLN A 57 9.07 3.23 -20.52
CA GLN A 57 9.74 1.95 -20.79
C GLN A 57 10.21 1.32 -19.48
N PRO A 58 10.33 -0.02 -19.39
CA PRO A 58 10.74 -0.70 -18.16
C PRO A 58 12.14 -0.31 -17.67
N LEU A 59 13.13 -0.22 -18.56
CA LEU A 59 14.54 -0.03 -18.19
C LEU A 59 14.79 1.24 -17.34
N PRO A 60 14.29 2.45 -17.67
CA PRO A 60 14.38 3.60 -16.78
C PRO A 60 13.72 3.44 -15.40
N GLY A 61 12.72 2.56 -15.29
CA GLY A 61 12.10 2.20 -14.01
C GLY A 61 13.01 1.29 -13.20
N GLU A 62 13.61 0.29 -13.85
CA GLU A 62 14.55 -0.64 -13.22
C GLU A 62 15.77 0.09 -12.67
N ILE A 63 16.32 1.05 -13.41
CA ILE A 63 17.44 1.89 -12.94
C ILE A 63 17.07 2.62 -11.64
N ARG A 64 15.83 3.13 -11.53
CA ARG A 64 15.36 3.82 -10.31
C ARG A 64 15.16 2.85 -9.15
N LEU A 65 14.62 1.66 -9.40
CA LEU A 65 14.51 0.62 -8.38
C LEU A 65 15.90 0.14 -7.94
N GLN A 66 16.84 -0.01 -8.87
CA GLN A 66 18.21 -0.38 -8.57
C GLN A 66 18.90 0.66 -7.71
N TRP A 67 18.73 1.96 -8.01
CA TRP A 67 19.23 3.03 -7.15
C TRP A 67 18.72 2.89 -5.71
N TRP A 68 17.43 2.58 -5.51
CA TRP A 68 16.90 2.31 -4.16
C TRP A 68 17.55 1.09 -3.49
N ARG A 69 17.82 0.02 -4.25
CA ARG A 69 18.55 -1.17 -3.74
C ARG A 69 19.94 -0.79 -3.26
N ASP A 70 20.66 -0.02 -4.06
CA ASP A 70 22.04 0.42 -3.77
C ASP A 70 22.06 1.34 -2.54
N VAL A 71 21.10 2.27 -2.43
CA VAL A 71 20.90 3.13 -1.26
C VAL A 71 20.71 2.31 0.01
N LEU A 72 19.81 1.32 -0.02
CA LEU A 72 19.54 0.44 1.12
C LEU A 72 20.76 -0.43 1.47
N ALA A 73 21.51 -0.90 0.47
CA ALA A 73 22.71 -1.71 0.67
C ALA A 73 23.87 -0.88 1.25
N ALA A 74 24.01 0.38 0.85
CA ALA A 74 25.02 1.30 1.37
C ALA A 74 24.71 1.82 2.78
N GLY A 75 23.48 1.64 3.27
CA GLY A 75 23.07 2.06 4.61
C GLY A 75 23.30 3.56 4.83
N ALA A 76 23.96 3.93 5.93
CA ALA A 76 24.21 5.33 6.29
C ALA A 76 24.92 6.16 5.20
N ALA A 77 25.70 5.51 4.31
CA ALA A 77 26.39 6.18 3.19
C ALA A 77 25.50 6.38 1.95
N GLY A 78 24.36 5.68 1.83
CA GLY A 78 23.54 5.64 0.61
C GLY A 78 22.57 6.81 0.43
N GLY A 79 22.25 7.56 1.49
CA GLY A 79 21.18 8.57 1.46
C GLY A 79 21.62 9.99 1.11
N GLU A 80 22.92 10.24 0.91
CA GLU A 80 23.41 11.62 0.76
C GLU A 80 22.76 12.34 -0.44
N GLY A 81 22.26 13.57 -0.21
CA GLY A 81 21.55 14.34 -1.23
C GLY A 81 20.10 13.92 -1.55
N ALA A 82 19.58 12.84 -0.96
CA ALA A 82 18.21 12.35 -1.20
C ALA A 82 17.40 12.27 0.12
N PRO A 83 16.60 13.31 0.47
CA PRO A 83 15.95 13.41 1.78
C PRO A 83 15.10 12.19 2.16
N LEU A 84 14.30 11.65 1.24
CA LEU A 84 13.47 10.47 1.51
C LEU A 84 14.31 9.22 1.81
N ALA A 85 15.44 9.05 1.12
CA ALA A 85 16.37 7.96 1.38
C ALA A 85 17.04 8.11 2.74
N GLN A 86 17.46 9.32 3.12
CA GLN A 86 18.04 9.58 4.45
C GLN A 86 17.08 9.19 5.57
N ALA A 87 15.83 9.65 5.48
CA ALA A 87 14.81 9.33 6.46
C ALA A 87 14.52 7.82 6.51
N LEU A 88 14.48 7.14 5.36
CA LEU A 88 14.28 5.69 5.31
C LEU A 88 15.43 4.94 5.96
N ILE A 89 16.69 5.25 5.61
CA ILE A 89 17.89 4.59 6.16
C ILE A 89 17.96 4.79 7.68
N ASP A 90 17.73 6.01 8.15
CA ASP A 90 17.69 6.31 9.58
C ASP A 90 16.55 5.55 10.28
N THR A 91 15.37 5.43 9.66
CA THR A 91 14.25 4.63 10.18
C THR A 91 14.62 3.15 10.29
N VAL A 92 15.22 2.59 9.23
CA VAL A 92 15.67 1.19 9.19
C VAL A 92 16.67 0.92 10.31
N THR A 93 17.65 1.82 10.47
CA THR A 93 18.69 1.69 11.50
C THR A 93 18.13 1.85 12.90
N ARG A 94 17.31 2.89 13.14
CA ARG A 94 16.74 3.20 14.47
C ARG A 94 15.84 2.10 15.00
N HIS A 95 15.11 1.42 14.12
CA HIS A 95 14.12 0.42 14.50
C HIS A 95 14.56 -1.02 14.21
N ASP A 96 15.84 -1.25 13.85
CA ASP A 96 16.39 -2.58 13.52
C ASP A 96 15.51 -3.31 12.49
N LEU A 97 15.08 -2.58 11.45
CA LEU A 97 14.19 -3.15 10.43
C LEU A 97 14.98 -4.09 9.51
N PRO A 98 14.38 -5.22 9.10
CA PRO A 98 15.06 -6.18 8.24
C PRO A 98 15.21 -5.62 6.81
N GLY A 99 16.41 -5.12 6.47
CA GLY A 99 16.69 -4.51 5.16
C GLY A 99 16.42 -5.44 3.97
N GLU A 100 16.58 -6.76 4.14
CA GLU A 100 16.23 -7.76 3.12
C GLU A 100 14.76 -7.74 2.71
N VAL A 101 13.86 -7.36 3.61
CA VAL A 101 12.42 -7.25 3.31
C VAL A 101 12.17 -6.08 2.37
N LEU A 102 12.91 -4.97 2.53
CA LEU A 102 12.82 -3.83 1.62
C LEU A 102 13.45 -4.13 0.25
N GLN A 103 14.46 -4.99 0.19
CA GLN A 103 15.01 -5.48 -1.08
C GLN A 103 13.96 -6.31 -1.84
N ARG A 104 13.31 -7.27 -1.17
CA ARG A 104 12.23 -8.07 -1.78
C ARG A 104 11.03 -7.22 -2.18
N PHE A 105 10.69 -6.19 -1.40
CA PHE A 105 9.69 -5.19 -1.78
C PHE A 105 10.03 -4.54 -3.12
N LEU A 106 11.29 -4.12 -3.32
CA LEU A 106 11.75 -3.51 -4.58
C LEU A 106 11.75 -4.51 -5.74
N ASP A 107 12.06 -5.79 -5.47
CA ASP A 107 11.97 -6.87 -6.46
C ASP A 107 10.53 -7.07 -6.92
N ALA A 108 9.57 -7.09 -5.98
CA ALA A 108 8.15 -7.16 -6.32
C ALA A 108 7.69 -5.97 -7.18
N ARG A 109 8.24 -4.75 -6.94
CA ARG A 109 7.94 -3.55 -7.74
C ARG A 109 8.45 -3.62 -9.18
N ILE A 110 9.32 -4.57 -9.53
CA ILE A 110 9.69 -4.80 -10.93
C ILE A 110 8.46 -5.16 -11.75
N PHE A 111 7.53 -5.97 -11.18
CA PHE A 111 6.29 -6.35 -11.85
C PHE A 111 5.51 -5.13 -12.37
N ASP A 112 5.48 -4.03 -11.61
CA ASP A 112 4.78 -2.80 -11.97
C ASP A 112 5.36 -2.14 -13.24
N LEU A 113 6.59 -2.47 -13.65
CA LEU A 113 7.26 -1.91 -14.82
C LEU A 113 6.83 -2.61 -16.11
N TYR A 114 6.38 -3.85 -15.99
CA TYR A 114 5.95 -4.69 -17.08
C TYR A 114 4.42 -4.66 -17.16
N ASN A 115 3.89 -4.82 -18.37
CA ASN A 115 2.44 -4.81 -18.61
C ASN A 115 1.86 -6.24 -18.64
N ASP A 116 2.58 -7.20 -18.05
CA ASP A 116 2.09 -8.56 -17.92
C ASP A 116 0.86 -8.59 -17.01
N PRO A 117 -0.24 -9.27 -17.41
CA PRO A 117 -1.43 -9.33 -16.59
C PRO A 117 -1.20 -10.17 -15.33
N MET A 118 -1.83 -9.77 -14.22
CA MET A 118 -1.78 -10.53 -12.97
C MET A 118 -2.40 -11.93 -13.15
N PRO A 119 -1.64 -13.03 -12.98
CA PRO A 119 -2.12 -14.35 -13.39
C PRO A 119 -3.30 -14.87 -12.57
N SER A 120 -3.19 -14.88 -11.24
CA SER A 120 -4.24 -15.38 -10.36
C SER A 120 -4.24 -14.69 -9.00
N ARG A 121 -5.21 -15.03 -8.14
CA ARG A 121 -5.25 -14.58 -6.75
C ARG A 121 -4.00 -14.98 -5.98
N THR A 122 -3.37 -16.11 -6.29
CA THR A 122 -2.14 -16.56 -5.63
C THR A 122 -0.99 -15.58 -5.84
N GLU A 123 -0.71 -15.20 -7.10
CA GLU A 123 0.33 -14.21 -7.41
C GLU A 123 -0.04 -12.82 -6.88
N PHE A 124 -1.33 -12.49 -6.88
CA PHE A 124 -1.81 -11.25 -6.29
C PHE A 124 -1.58 -11.18 -4.78
N GLU A 125 -1.84 -12.26 -4.05
CA GLU A 125 -1.56 -12.38 -2.62
C GLU A 125 -0.06 -12.33 -2.34
N ALA A 126 0.77 -12.99 -3.16
CA ALA A 126 2.23 -12.93 -3.04
C ALA A 126 2.74 -11.49 -3.24
N TYR A 127 2.28 -10.80 -4.28
CA TYR A 127 2.62 -9.40 -4.54
C TYR A 127 2.11 -8.47 -3.42
N ALA A 128 0.89 -8.67 -2.92
CA ALA A 128 0.36 -7.94 -1.77
C ALA A 128 1.16 -8.21 -0.49
N GLY A 129 1.68 -9.44 -0.33
CA GLY A 129 2.58 -9.86 0.73
C GLY A 129 3.86 -9.03 0.74
N GLU A 130 4.58 -9.03 -0.38
CA GLU A 130 5.87 -8.34 -0.52
C GLU A 130 5.74 -6.80 -0.53
N THR A 131 4.56 -6.26 -0.84
CA THR A 131 4.32 -4.80 -0.89
C THR A 131 3.50 -4.27 0.30
N ARG A 132 2.17 -4.33 0.23
CA ARG A 132 1.25 -3.71 1.20
C ARG A 132 1.35 -4.35 2.59
N SER A 133 1.44 -5.68 2.66
CA SER A 133 1.54 -6.41 3.92
C SER A 133 2.89 -6.13 4.59
N THR A 134 3.98 -6.16 3.82
CA THR A 134 5.31 -5.70 4.24
C THR A 134 5.28 -4.28 4.82
N LEU A 135 4.64 -3.32 4.16
CA LEU A 135 4.54 -1.94 4.67
C LEU A 135 3.84 -1.87 6.03
N ILE A 136 2.76 -2.64 6.21
CA ILE A 136 2.03 -2.73 7.49
C ILE A 136 2.92 -3.38 8.55
N MET A 137 3.64 -4.46 8.22
CA MET A 137 4.53 -5.15 9.15
C MET A 137 5.72 -4.29 9.59
N LEU A 138 6.38 -3.59 8.67
CA LEU A 138 7.44 -2.64 9.00
C LEU A 138 6.92 -1.49 9.86
N SER A 139 5.71 -1.00 9.56
CA SER A 139 5.05 0.01 10.39
C SER A 139 4.74 -0.52 11.80
N ALA A 140 4.31 -1.78 11.92
CA ALA A 140 4.10 -2.42 13.22
C ALA A 140 5.42 -2.61 13.98
N MET A 141 6.52 -2.96 13.30
CA MET A 141 7.86 -3.05 13.92
C MET A 141 8.33 -1.70 14.47
N VAL A 142 8.06 -0.59 13.77
CA VAL A 142 8.33 0.76 14.29
C VAL A 142 7.55 1.04 15.58
N LEU A 143 6.33 0.49 15.71
CA LEU A 143 5.43 0.77 16.83
C LEU A 143 5.66 -0.14 18.05
N VAL A 144 5.91 -1.43 17.83
CA VAL A 144 5.97 -2.45 18.90
C VAL A 144 7.19 -3.36 18.81
N GLY A 145 8.15 -3.07 17.92
CA GLY A 145 9.39 -3.84 17.79
C GLY A 145 9.15 -5.30 17.39
N ARG A 146 9.86 -6.22 18.04
CA ARG A 146 9.83 -7.66 17.74
C ARG A 146 8.47 -8.31 17.96
N ASP A 147 7.62 -7.73 18.81
CA ASP A 147 6.25 -8.20 19.06
C ASP A 147 5.37 -8.10 17.80
N ALA A 148 5.77 -7.31 16.80
CA ALA A 148 5.06 -7.21 15.52
C ALA A 148 4.94 -8.56 14.79
N ARG A 149 5.82 -9.53 15.04
CA ARG A 149 5.82 -10.83 14.34
C ARG A 149 4.51 -11.60 14.51
N SER A 150 3.83 -11.46 15.65
CA SER A 150 2.53 -12.10 15.89
C SER A 150 1.39 -11.49 15.06
N LEU A 151 1.64 -10.38 14.35
CA LEU A 151 0.64 -9.65 13.56
C LEU A 151 0.68 -10.02 12.07
N ALA A 152 1.55 -10.95 11.67
CA ALA A 152 1.80 -11.29 10.27
C ALA A 152 0.52 -11.73 9.51
N ASP A 153 -0.32 -12.55 10.14
CA ASP A 153 -1.57 -13.03 9.53
C ASP A 153 -2.55 -11.87 9.28
N ALA A 154 -2.77 -11.02 10.29
CA ALA A 154 -3.59 -9.82 10.17
C ALA A 154 -3.05 -8.85 9.13
N ALA A 155 -1.72 -8.67 9.07
CA ALA A 155 -1.07 -7.81 8.09
C ALA A 155 -1.20 -8.35 6.67
N GLY A 156 -1.14 -9.68 6.48
CA GLY A 156 -1.39 -10.33 5.20
C GLY A 156 -2.79 -10.05 4.66
N HIS A 157 -3.83 -10.31 5.47
CA HIS A 157 -5.20 -9.97 5.08
C HIS A 157 -5.36 -8.46 4.84
N ALA A 158 -4.76 -7.62 5.69
CA ALA A 158 -4.83 -6.18 5.55
C ALA A 158 -4.19 -5.69 4.24
N GLY A 159 -3.04 -6.24 3.86
CA GLY A 159 -2.36 -5.90 2.61
C GLY A 159 -3.17 -6.30 1.38
N VAL A 160 -3.76 -7.49 1.36
CA VAL A 160 -4.62 -7.96 0.26
C VAL A 160 -5.88 -7.09 0.13
N ALA A 161 -6.57 -6.82 1.24
CA ALA A 161 -7.76 -5.96 1.25
C ALA A 161 -7.45 -4.56 0.73
N TRP A 162 -6.30 -4.00 1.16
CA TRP A 162 -5.84 -2.70 0.73
C TRP A 162 -5.54 -2.69 -0.76
N LEU A 163 -4.68 -3.59 -1.24
CA LEU A 163 -4.31 -3.64 -2.65
C LEU A 163 -5.52 -3.82 -3.56
N ALA A 164 -6.43 -4.75 -3.23
CA ALA A 164 -7.61 -5.02 -4.05
C ALA A 164 -8.55 -3.79 -4.11
N THR A 165 -8.64 -3.04 -3.02
CA THR A 165 -9.38 -1.78 -3.00
C THR A 165 -8.69 -0.69 -3.82
N ASP A 166 -7.37 -0.57 -3.73
CA ASP A 166 -6.59 0.37 -4.54
C ASP A 166 -6.75 0.08 -6.03
N LEU A 167 -6.80 -1.19 -6.44
CA LEU A 167 -7.07 -1.55 -7.84
C LEU A 167 -8.42 -1.04 -8.35
N LEU A 168 -9.46 -1.08 -7.51
CA LEU A 168 -10.78 -0.54 -7.84
C LEU A 168 -10.72 1.00 -7.95
N ARG A 169 -9.97 1.67 -7.07
CA ARG A 169 -9.80 3.13 -7.08
C ARG A 169 -8.99 3.61 -8.29
N ASP A 170 -7.93 2.88 -8.63
CA ASP A 170 -6.94 3.26 -9.63
C ASP A 170 -7.17 2.59 -11.00
N GLU A 171 -8.30 1.91 -11.20
CA GLU A 171 -8.58 1.13 -12.41
C GLU A 171 -8.29 1.93 -13.68
N ARG A 172 -8.80 3.16 -13.77
CA ARG A 172 -8.60 4.03 -14.95
C ARG A 172 -7.12 4.33 -15.19
N ARG A 173 -6.38 4.61 -14.12
CA ARG A 173 -4.96 4.93 -14.17
C ARG A 173 -4.15 3.71 -14.62
N HIS A 174 -4.37 2.55 -14.02
CA HIS A 174 -3.68 1.32 -14.41
C HIS A 174 -3.97 0.96 -15.86
N ARG A 175 -5.22 1.06 -16.29
CA ARG A 175 -5.60 0.78 -17.69
C ARG A 175 -4.99 1.77 -18.67
N ALA A 176 -4.96 3.06 -18.35
CA ALA A 176 -4.27 4.06 -19.18
C ALA A 176 -2.76 3.80 -19.31
N LEU A 177 -2.16 3.15 -18.32
CA LEU A 177 -0.76 2.71 -18.35
C LEU A 177 -0.57 1.37 -19.06
N GLY A 178 -1.63 0.68 -19.49
CA GLY A 178 -1.52 -0.66 -20.10
C GLY A 178 -1.50 -1.81 -19.09
N GLN A 179 -1.85 -1.56 -17.83
CA GLN A 179 -1.67 -2.52 -16.73
C GLN A 179 -2.99 -3.14 -16.27
N VAL A 180 -2.95 -4.45 -16.00
CA VAL A 180 -4.08 -5.20 -15.43
C VAL A 180 -3.61 -6.01 -14.24
N PHE A 181 -3.87 -5.47 -13.05
CA PHE A 181 -3.55 -6.13 -11.78
C PHE A 181 -4.70 -6.99 -11.24
N VAL A 182 -5.89 -6.92 -11.84
CA VAL A 182 -7.03 -7.76 -11.43
C VAL A 182 -6.67 -9.22 -11.73
N PRO A 183 -6.74 -10.13 -10.74
CA PRO A 183 -6.41 -11.53 -10.95
C PRO A 183 -7.14 -12.17 -12.13
N GLY A 184 -6.41 -12.89 -12.98
CA GLY A 184 -6.97 -13.57 -14.15
C GLY A 184 -8.09 -14.55 -13.84
N ASP A 185 -8.02 -15.25 -12.70
CA ASP A 185 -9.08 -16.14 -12.24
C ASP A 185 -10.34 -15.41 -11.78
N ILE A 186 -10.22 -14.20 -11.22
CA ILE A 186 -11.37 -13.31 -10.95
C ILE A 186 -12.00 -12.84 -12.27
N LEU A 187 -11.18 -12.44 -13.24
CA LEU A 187 -11.65 -12.01 -14.57
C LEU A 187 -12.40 -13.14 -15.28
N ALA A 188 -11.84 -14.35 -15.27
CA ALA A 188 -12.44 -15.53 -15.90
C ALA A 188 -13.82 -15.87 -15.30
N VAL A 189 -13.95 -15.88 -13.96
CA VAL A 189 -15.25 -16.12 -13.29
C VAL A 189 -16.26 -15.03 -13.62
N ALA A 190 -15.80 -13.80 -13.83
CA ALA A 190 -16.64 -12.68 -14.24
C ALA A 190 -17.00 -12.68 -15.74
N GLY A 191 -16.52 -13.66 -16.52
CA GLY A 191 -16.80 -13.77 -17.96
C GLY A 191 -16.03 -12.77 -18.82
N THR A 192 -14.88 -12.30 -18.36
CA THR A 192 -13.98 -11.40 -19.10
C THR A 192 -12.53 -11.92 -19.03
N ASP A 193 -11.61 -11.24 -19.70
CA ASP A 193 -10.18 -11.53 -19.66
C ASP A 193 -9.38 -10.23 -19.48
N ALA A 194 -8.06 -10.35 -19.30
CA ALA A 194 -7.21 -9.19 -19.08
C ALA A 194 -7.22 -8.22 -20.27
N ALA A 195 -7.31 -8.73 -21.49
CA ALA A 195 -7.26 -7.91 -22.70
C ALA A 195 -8.56 -7.10 -22.87
N ALA A 196 -9.71 -7.72 -22.67
CA ALA A 196 -11.03 -7.07 -22.66
C ALA A 196 -11.17 -6.09 -21.50
N PHE A 197 -10.71 -6.47 -20.29
CA PHE A 197 -10.68 -5.58 -19.13
C PHE A 197 -9.83 -4.33 -19.40
N LEU A 198 -8.64 -4.50 -19.99
CA LEU A 198 -7.74 -3.40 -20.33
C LEU A 198 -8.41 -2.42 -21.31
N ARG A 199 -8.99 -2.95 -22.41
CA ARG A 199 -9.66 -2.15 -23.44
C ARG A 199 -10.98 -1.55 -22.98
N GLY A 200 -11.64 -2.11 -21.98
CA GLY A 200 -12.93 -1.61 -21.50
C GLY A 200 -14.11 -2.17 -22.24
N GLU A 201 -13.92 -3.35 -22.84
CA GLU A 201 -14.90 -3.97 -23.71
C GLU A 201 -15.78 -4.92 -22.90
N GLY A 202 -17.08 -4.90 -23.21
CA GLY A 202 -18.05 -5.76 -22.54
C GLY A 202 -18.48 -5.28 -21.16
N GLN A 203 -19.08 -6.19 -20.39
CA GLN A 203 -19.54 -5.93 -19.03
C GLN A 203 -18.41 -6.21 -18.04
N LEU A 204 -17.93 -5.17 -17.36
CA LEU A 204 -16.81 -5.26 -16.41
C LEU A 204 -17.28 -5.13 -14.96
N GLU A 205 -18.54 -4.78 -14.74
CA GLU A 205 -19.19 -4.71 -13.44
C GLU A 205 -19.07 -6.02 -12.66
N PRO A 206 -19.25 -7.22 -13.26
CA PRO A 206 -19.06 -8.48 -12.54
C PRO A 206 -17.63 -8.66 -12.03
N ALA A 207 -16.61 -8.26 -12.81
CA ALA A 207 -15.21 -8.35 -12.40
C ALA A 207 -14.90 -7.41 -11.23
N ARG A 208 -15.40 -6.17 -11.27
CA ARG A 208 -15.26 -5.21 -10.17
C ARG A 208 -15.99 -5.66 -8.91
N LEU A 209 -17.18 -6.23 -9.05
CA LEU A 209 -17.93 -6.78 -7.91
C LEU A 209 -17.25 -8.01 -7.32
N ALA A 210 -16.68 -8.89 -8.14
CA ALA A 210 -15.91 -10.04 -7.68
C ALA A 210 -14.63 -9.60 -6.94
N LEU A 211 -13.90 -8.62 -7.46
CA LEU A 211 -12.74 -8.03 -6.77
C LEU A 211 -13.15 -7.32 -5.47
N CYS A 212 -14.29 -6.63 -5.47
CA CYS A 212 -14.86 -6.00 -4.27
C CYS A 212 -15.20 -7.04 -3.19
N ALA A 213 -15.87 -8.13 -3.56
CA ALA A 213 -16.19 -9.23 -2.65
C ALA A 213 -14.92 -9.89 -2.09
N TYR A 214 -13.89 -10.06 -2.93
CA TYR A 214 -12.59 -10.54 -2.52
C TYR A 214 -11.92 -9.62 -1.48
N ALA A 215 -11.89 -8.31 -1.74
CA ALA A 215 -11.38 -7.33 -0.77
C ALA A 215 -12.18 -7.34 0.55
N ARG A 216 -13.51 -7.50 0.47
CA ARG A 216 -14.40 -7.60 1.66
C ARG A 216 -14.06 -8.79 2.53
N GLN A 217 -13.79 -9.95 1.94
CA GLN A 217 -13.42 -11.16 2.67
C GLN A 217 -12.17 -10.92 3.52
N HIS A 218 -11.12 -10.36 2.93
CA HIS A 218 -9.89 -10.04 3.66
C HIS A 218 -10.11 -8.94 4.70
N LEU A 219 -10.89 -7.91 4.41
CA LEU A 219 -11.23 -6.87 5.39
C LEU A 219 -12.02 -7.42 6.58
N ALA A 220 -12.89 -8.40 6.38
CA ALA A 220 -13.61 -9.08 7.44
C ALA A 220 -12.66 -9.89 8.34
N ALA A 221 -11.68 -10.58 7.75
CA ALA A 221 -10.63 -11.28 8.49
C ALA A 221 -9.84 -10.32 9.40
N VAL A 222 -9.38 -9.18 8.86
CA VAL A 222 -8.69 -8.14 9.65
C VAL A 222 -9.54 -7.65 10.82
N ARG A 223 -10.83 -7.40 10.59
CA ARG A 223 -11.76 -6.96 11.65
C ARG A 223 -11.91 -7.99 12.75
N SER A 224 -11.98 -9.28 12.40
CA SER A 224 -12.09 -10.35 13.39
C SER A 224 -10.84 -10.50 14.27
N GLN A 225 -9.68 -10.09 13.74
CA GLN A 225 -8.39 -10.19 14.42
C GLN A 225 -7.99 -8.90 15.15
N LEU A 226 -8.66 -7.78 14.90
CA LEU A 226 -8.30 -6.47 15.44
C LEU A 226 -8.26 -6.42 16.97
N ALA A 227 -9.11 -7.21 17.65
CA ALA A 227 -9.11 -7.33 19.10
C ALA A 227 -7.79 -7.92 19.65
N ALA A 228 -7.14 -8.80 18.88
CA ALA A 228 -5.85 -9.39 19.21
C ALA A 228 -4.66 -8.47 18.86
N VAL A 229 -4.86 -7.44 18.02
CA VAL A 229 -3.82 -6.46 17.70
C VAL A 229 -3.63 -5.50 18.89
N PRO A 230 -2.42 -5.43 19.49
CA PRO A 230 -2.13 -4.51 20.59
C PRO A 230 -2.47 -3.07 20.21
N ARG A 231 -3.04 -2.30 21.14
CA ARG A 231 -3.44 -0.90 20.88
C ARG A 231 -2.32 -0.04 20.31
N ALA A 232 -1.08 -0.29 20.74
CA ALA A 232 0.11 0.41 20.25
C ALA A 232 0.41 0.13 18.76
N ALA A 233 0.06 -1.05 18.23
CA ALA A 233 0.30 -1.44 16.84
C ALA A 233 -0.84 -1.07 15.88
N ARG A 234 -2.05 -0.80 16.41
CA ARG A 234 -3.23 -0.46 15.61
C ARG A 234 -3.04 0.67 14.59
N PRO A 235 -2.24 1.74 14.85
CA PRO A 235 -1.96 2.77 13.84
C PRO A 235 -1.46 2.22 12.50
N ALA A 236 -0.69 1.13 12.49
CA ALA A 236 -0.21 0.49 11.25
C ALA A 236 -1.34 -0.07 10.36
N PHE A 237 -2.48 -0.43 10.96
CA PHE A 237 -3.62 -1.04 10.29
C PHE A 237 -4.70 -0.03 9.88
N LEU A 238 -4.66 1.20 10.40
CA LEU A 238 -5.71 2.19 10.20
C LEU A 238 -6.07 2.46 8.73
N PRO A 239 -5.10 2.61 7.80
CA PRO A 239 -5.43 2.87 6.40
C PRO A 239 -6.37 1.83 5.79
N VAL A 240 -6.26 0.56 6.17
CA VAL A 240 -7.09 -0.54 5.64
C VAL A 240 -8.57 -0.36 5.97
N PHE A 241 -8.92 0.31 7.07
CA PHE A 241 -10.32 0.57 7.40
C PHE A 241 -10.98 1.60 6.48
N ALA A 242 -10.20 2.37 5.72
CA ALA A 242 -10.73 3.21 4.63
C ALA A 242 -11.22 2.39 3.43
N CYS A 243 -10.92 1.08 3.36
CA CYS A 243 -11.46 0.22 2.32
C CYS A 243 -12.97 0.07 2.43
N ALA A 244 -13.51 -0.04 3.65
CA ALA A 244 -14.93 -0.24 3.88
C ALA A 244 -15.85 0.73 3.12
N PRO A 245 -15.73 2.06 3.28
CA PRO A 245 -16.58 3.01 2.57
C PRO A 245 -16.40 2.98 1.05
N THR A 246 -15.21 2.61 0.54
CA THR A 246 -14.97 2.44 -0.90
C THR A 246 -15.69 1.21 -1.43
N LEU A 247 -15.59 0.08 -0.72
CA LEU A 247 -16.28 -1.16 -1.10
C LEU A 247 -17.80 -0.99 -1.02
N ASP A 248 -18.31 -0.29 0.01
CA ASP A 248 -19.74 0.09 0.10
C ASP A 248 -20.19 0.89 -1.14
N ALA A 249 -19.35 1.80 -1.62
CA ALA A 249 -19.66 2.62 -2.79
C ALA A 249 -19.68 1.81 -4.09
N VAL A 250 -18.75 0.87 -4.26
CA VAL A 250 -18.70 -0.04 -5.43
C VAL A 250 -19.94 -0.94 -5.46
N GLU A 251 -20.30 -1.55 -4.33
CA GLU A 251 -21.50 -2.39 -4.22
C GLU A 251 -22.78 -1.59 -4.46
N GLY A 252 -22.92 -0.42 -3.83
CA GLY A 252 -24.09 0.44 -3.99
C GLY A 252 -24.26 0.96 -5.42
N ALA A 253 -23.15 1.14 -6.14
CA ALA A 253 -23.15 1.50 -7.56
C ALA A 253 -23.14 0.27 -8.50
N ARG A 254 -23.32 -0.95 -7.97
CA ARG A 254 -23.36 -2.20 -8.73
C ARG A 254 -22.15 -2.41 -9.65
N GLY A 255 -20.96 -2.06 -9.17
CA GLY A 255 -19.72 -2.23 -9.93
C GLY A 255 -19.48 -1.16 -11.00
N ALA A 256 -20.20 -0.03 -10.97
CA ALA A 256 -19.94 1.07 -11.92
C ALA A 256 -18.50 1.59 -11.78
N ILE A 257 -17.87 1.86 -12.93
CA ILE A 257 -16.52 2.44 -12.98
C ILE A 257 -16.47 3.81 -12.27
N GLY A 258 -15.41 4.03 -11.48
CA GLY A 258 -15.23 5.26 -10.70
C GLY A 258 -16.05 5.35 -9.42
N ALA A 259 -16.90 4.34 -9.10
CA ALA A 259 -17.58 4.29 -7.81
C ALA A 259 -16.60 4.29 -6.62
N ALA A 260 -15.43 3.66 -6.80
CA ALA A 260 -14.37 3.62 -5.82
C ALA A 260 -13.61 4.94 -5.64
N GLU A 261 -13.64 5.83 -6.63
CA GLU A 261 -12.94 7.13 -6.64
C GLU A 261 -13.60 8.16 -5.69
N ARG A 262 -14.79 7.84 -5.14
CA ARG A 262 -15.52 8.73 -4.24
C ARG A 262 -14.68 9.04 -2.99
N PRO A 263 -14.34 10.32 -2.73
CA PRO A 263 -13.49 10.66 -1.61
C PRO A 263 -14.20 10.41 -0.27
N ILE A 264 -13.45 9.87 0.69
CA ILE A 264 -13.92 9.77 2.06
C ILE A 264 -13.74 11.15 2.71
N GLY A 265 -14.83 11.73 3.18
CA GLY A 265 -14.79 13.02 3.88
C GLY A 265 -13.89 12.96 5.13
N PRO A 266 -13.17 14.05 5.47
CA PRO A 266 -12.21 14.07 6.58
C PRO A 266 -12.80 13.58 7.92
N PHE A 267 -14.00 14.04 8.28
CA PHE A 267 -14.67 13.62 9.52
C PHE A 267 -14.98 12.13 9.55
N ARG A 268 -15.51 11.58 8.44
CA ARG A 268 -15.82 10.15 8.34
C ARG A 268 -14.55 9.31 8.47
N ARG A 269 -13.45 9.73 7.84
CA ARG A 269 -12.14 9.07 7.94
C ARG A 269 -11.63 9.05 9.37
N THR A 270 -11.55 10.22 10.02
CA THR A 270 -11.09 10.32 11.41
C THR A 270 -11.96 9.49 12.36
N TRP A 271 -13.28 9.50 12.17
CA TRP A 271 -14.20 8.68 12.97
C TRP A 271 -13.99 7.18 12.78
N LEU A 272 -13.80 6.71 11.54
CA LEU A 272 -13.50 5.30 11.25
C LEU A 272 -12.22 4.85 11.98
N TYR A 273 -11.17 5.67 11.93
CA TYR A 273 -9.89 5.34 12.55
C TYR A 273 -9.97 5.39 14.07
N TRP A 274 -10.65 6.39 14.63
CA TRP A 274 -10.93 6.46 16.07
C TRP A 274 -11.70 5.23 16.55
N ARG A 275 -12.71 4.76 15.80
CA ARG A 275 -13.45 3.55 16.14
C ARG A 275 -12.56 2.31 16.09
N ALA A 276 -11.70 2.17 15.08
CA ALA A 276 -10.74 1.07 14.98
C ALA A 276 -9.75 1.06 16.15
N MET A 277 -9.27 2.22 16.60
CA MET A 277 -8.41 2.34 17.78
C MET A 277 -9.09 1.86 19.07
N ARG A 278 -10.42 1.89 19.15
CA ARG A 278 -11.21 1.50 20.35
C ARG A 278 -11.77 0.08 20.32
N SER A 279 -11.72 -0.59 19.18
CA SER A 279 -12.32 -1.92 18.98
C SER A 279 -11.58 -3.03 19.70
#